data_AF-A0A4V1ZNW3-F1
#
_entry.id   AF-A0A4V1ZNW3-F1
#
_cell.length_a   1.000
_cell.length_b   1.000
_cell.length_c   1.000
_cell.angle_alpha   90.00
_cell.angle_beta   90.00
_cell.angle_gamma   90.00
#
_symmetry.space_group_name_H-M   'P 1'
#
loop_
_entity.id
_entity.type
_entity.pdbx_description
1 polymer ?
#
loop_
_entity_poly.entity_id
_entity_poly.type
_entity_poly.pdbx_seq_one_letter_code
_entity_poly.pdbx_strand_id
1 'polypeptide(L)'
;MKRGEKINKQVDASATISITGWTSFEQFFDYLSAADLAVQLRTNSRGEVSGAVMHAMSYGLPTIVNANGSMGDIPDHAVYKLNDDFNTDDLVKALDTLSSNNALRSKFSKASSELIKQHHSPAQCAKQYFESTERFYNGKEFVIDNLPKKLLGIESKLEPIPFSDLARSLAQFKPNYQSQRLLVDISVLAQHDAKSGIQRVVRGVLKELLLNPPQGYRVEPIRLKNDSYYYAREYTSKFLECPENILLSEEIVDFYNTDTFLGLDLSFDTSTKLEFLKEISRNGTAVYFVLYDLLPVLMPEVFPDNIPDVYYNWLNTIAELDGII
;
A
#
# COMPACT_ATOMS: atom_id res chain seq x y z
N MET A 1 30.91 -9.99 -3.78
CA MET A 1 31.42 -11.36 -3.54
C MET A 1 30.23 -12.20 -3.08
N LYS A 2 29.72 -13.10 -3.93
CA LYS A 2 28.52 -13.90 -3.61
C LYS A 2 28.89 -14.84 -2.45
N ARG A 3 28.06 -14.91 -1.40
CA ARG A 3 28.35 -15.64 -0.14
C ARG A 3 28.91 -17.06 -0.34
N GLY A 4 28.53 -17.76 -1.41
CA GLY A 4 29.02 -19.11 -1.74
C GLY A 4 30.53 -19.23 -2.00
N GLU A 5 31.18 -18.21 -2.58
CA GLU A 5 32.63 -18.27 -2.89
C GLU A 5 33.52 -18.27 -1.65
N LYS A 6 33.03 -17.73 -0.51
CA LYS A 6 33.76 -17.74 0.76
C LYS A 6 33.68 -19.09 1.48
N ILE A 7 32.61 -19.86 1.28
CA ILE A 7 32.38 -21.14 1.96
C ILE A 7 33.29 -22.23 1.38
N ASN A 8 33.52 -22.25 0.06
CA ASN A 8 34.42 -23.22 -0.60
C ASN A 8 35.86 -23.20 -0.07
N LYS A 9 36.31 -22.13 0.61
CA LYS A 9 37.65 -22.05 1.20
C LYS A 9 37.75 -22.61 2.62
N GLN A 10 36.62 -22.95 3.25
CA GLN A 10 36.55 -23.33 4.67
C GLN A 10 36.10 -24.77 4.90
N VAL A 11 35.73 -25.50 3.85
CA VAL A 11 35.27 -26.89 3.92
C VAL A 11 36.43 -27.81 3.55
N ASP A 12 36.61 -28.89 4.30
CA ASP A 12 37.62 -29.91 4.05
C ASP A 12 37.41 -30.56 2.66
N ALA A 13 38.51 -30.79 1.93
CA ALA A 13 38.48 -31.30 0.55
C ALA A 13 37.94 -32.74 0.42
N SER A 14 37.72 -33.42 1.55
CA SER A 14 37.14 -34.76 1.66
C SER A 14 35.60 -34.78 1.61
N ALA A 15 34.94 -33.64 1.84
CA ALA A 15 33.48 -33.55 1.87
C ALA A 15 32.92 -33.29 0.47
N THR A 16 31.95 -34.12 0.04
CA THR A 16 31.26 -33.98 -1.26
C THR A 16 30.24 -32.83 -1.22
N ILE A 17 30.72 -31.59 -1.10
CA ILE A 17 29.88 -30.39 -1.07
C ILE A 17 29.87 -29.73 -2.45
N SER A 18 28.67 -29.47 -2.97
CA SER A 18 28.47 -28.71 -4.21
C SER A 18 27.76 -27.39 -3.92
N ILE A 19 28.40 -26.26 -4.25
CA ILE A 19 27.81 -24.93 -4.16
C ILE A 19 27.49 -24.45 -5.56
N THR A 20 26.21 -24.45 -5.90
CA THR A 20 25.72 -24.21 -7.27
C THR A 20 25.63 -22.72 -7.64
N GLY A 21 25.65 -21.82 -6.64
CA GLY A 21 25.42 -20.40 -6.86
C GLY A 21 23.94 -20.09 -7.11
N TRP A 22 23.64 -19.27 -8.12
CA TRP A 22 22.25 -19.03 -8.52
C TRP A 22 21.88 -20.07 -9.58
N THR A 23 20.73 -20.73 -9.43
CA THR A 23 20.24 -21.78 -10.36
C THR A 23 18.83 -21.49 -10.85
N SER A 24 18.48 -21.96 -12.05
CA SER A 24 17.14 -21.79 -12.61
C SER A 24 16.07 -22.47 -11.75
N PHE A 25 14.81 -22.08 -11.92
CA PHE A 25 13.69 -22.77 -11.26
C PHE A 25 13.63 -24.25 -11.64
N GLU A 26 13.86 -24.57 -12.92
CA GLU A 26 13.93 -25.96 -13.40
C GLU A 26 14.98 -26.76 -12.62
N GLN A 27 16.21 -26.26 -12.55
CA GLN A 27 17.29 -26.93 -11.84
C GLN A 27 17.04 -26.99 -10.32
N PHE A 28 16.40 -25.96 -9.74
CA PHE A 28 15.97 -25.98 -8.35
C PHE A 28 14.95 -27.09 -8.08
N PHE A 29 13.97 -27.28 -8.97
CA PHE A 29 12.97 -28.35 -8.85
C PHE A 29 13.58 -29.74 -9.08
N ASP A 30 14.59 -29.86 -9.95
CA ASP A 30 15.36 -31.10 -10.10
C ASP A 30 16.08 -31.46 -8.79
N TYR A 31 16.69 -30.48 -8.11
CA TYR A 31 17.31 -30.72 -6.81
C TYR A 31 16.30 -31.14 -5.74
N LEU A 32 15.11 -30.51 -5.69
CA LEU A 32 14.06 -30.94 -4.76
C LEU A 32 13.57 -32.36 -5.07
N SER A 33 13.56 -32.77 -6.33
CA SER A 33 13.15 -34.13 -6.74
C SER A 33 14.21 -35.18 -6.41
N ALA A 34 15.49 -34.81 -6.46
CA ALA A 34 16.61 -35.71 -6.25
C ALA A 34 17.07 -35.82 -4.79
N ALA A 35 16.74 -34.84 -3.95
CA ALA A 35 17.21 -34.80 -2.57
C ALA A 35 16.49 -35.81 -1.65
N ASP A 36 17.20 -36.26 -0.62
CA ASP A 36 16.66 -37.12 0.44
C ASP A 36 16.02 -36.34 1.60
N LEU A 37 16.47 -35.11 1.79
CA LEU A 37 16.06 -34.18 2.85
C LEU A 37 16.42 -32.75 2.44
N ALA A 38 15.75 -31.77 3.05
CA ALA A 38 16.07 -30.36 2.89
C ALA A 38 16.40 -29.71 4.24
N VAL A 39 17.34 -28.77 4.24
CA VAL A 39 17.67 -27.93 5.40
C VAL A 39 17.44 -26.47 5.02
N GLN A 40 16.58 -25.78 5.76
CA GLN A 40 16.22 -24.39 5.51
C GLN A 40 16.22 -23.62 6.83
N LEU A 41 17.33 -22.95 7.13
CA LEU A 41 17.57 -22.24 8.38
C LEU A 41 17.58 -20.73 8.15
N ARG A 42 17.09 -19.97 9.14
CA ARG A 42 17.02 -18.50 9.07
C ARG A 42 17.44 -17.86 10.38
N THR A 43 18.00 -16.65 10.28
CA THR A 43 18.33 -15.81 11.44
C THR A 43 17.44 -14.57 11.53
N ASN A 44 16.80 -14.16 10.43
CA ASN A 44 15.94 -12.98 10.36
C ASN A 44 14.69 -13.28 9.54
N SER A 45 13.57 -12.72 9.96
CA SER A 45 12.30 -12.68 9.22
C SER A 45 11.70 -11.28 9.30
N ARG A 46 10.96 -10.89 8.25
CA ARG A 46 10.11 -9.69 8.18
C ARG A 46 8.62 -10.06 8.20
N GLY A 47 8.28 -11.23 8.74
CA GLY A 47 6.91 -11.77 8.77
C GLY A 47 6.48 -12.50 7.50
N GLU A 48 7.42 -12.80 6.60
CA GLU A 48 7.16 -13.53 5.36
C GLU A 48 7.21 -15.05 5.54
N VAL A 49 6.55 -15.77 4.61
CA VAL A 49 6.63 -17.22 4.48
C VAL A 49 7.69 -17.62 3.47
N SER A 50 8.55 -18.57 3.84
CA SER A 50 9.64 -19.03 2.97
C SER A 50 9.14 -19.92 1.83
N GLY A 51 9.17 -19.41 0.59
CA GLY A 51 8.83 -20.20 -0.61
C GLY A 51 9.67 -21.48 -0.76
N ALA A 52 10.95 -21.45 -0.39
CA ALA A 52 11.82 -22.62 -0.44
C ALA A 52 11.38 -23.76 0.50
N VAL A 53 10.86 -23.42 1.69
CA VAL A 53 10.30 -24.41 2.63
C VAL A 53 9.00 -24.97 2.08
N MET A 54 8.12 -24.11 1.54
CA MET A 54 6.86 -24.55 0.94
C MET A 54 7.09 -25.49 -0.25
N HIS A 55 8.10 -25.22 -1.09
CA HIS A 55 8.49 -26.12 -2.16
C HIS A 55 9.07 -27.44 -1.64
N ALA A 56 9.99 -27.42 -0.67
CA ALA A 56 10.51 -28.67 -0.09
C ALA A 56 9.38 -29.55 0.47
N MET A 57 8.45 -28.94 1.22
CA MET A 57 7.28 -29.62 1.76
C MET A 57 6.34 -30.14 0.67
N SER A 58 6.15 -29.41 -0.44
CA SER A 58 5.28 -29.83 -1.56
C SER A 58 5.86 -30.99 -2.36
N TYR A 59 7.19 -31.11 -2.41
CA TYR A 59 7.90 -32.27 -2.96
C TYR A 59 7.96 -33.45 -1.97
N GLY A 60 7.38 -33.29 -0.78
CA GLY A 60 7.40 -34.32 0.27
C GLY A 60 8.78 -34.55 0.85
N LEU A 61 9.69 -33.57 0.79
CA LEU A 61 11.00 -33.69 1.41
C LEU A 61 10.89 -33.51 2.93
N PRO A 62 11.42 -34.44 3.73
CA PRO A 62 11.66 -34.20 5.14
C PRO A 62 12.52 -32.94 5.28
N THR A 63 11.96 -31.91 5.91
CA THR A 63 12.57 -30.58 5.96
C THR A 63 12.95 -30.24 7.40
N ILE A 64 14.22 -29.86 7.61
CA ILE A 64 14.71 -29.29 8.86
C ILE A 64 14.60 -27.77 8.78
N VAL A 65 13.96 -27.17 9.77
CA VAL A 65 13.82 -25.71 9.93
C VAL A 65 14.15 -25.33 11.37
N ASN A 66 14.49 -24.07 11.63
CA ASN A 66 14.45 -23.51 12.98
C ASN A 66 13.18 -22.66 13.16
N ALA A 67 12.72 -22.50 14.41
CA ALA A 67 11.48 -21.80 14.77
C ALA A 67 11.56 -20.26 14.59
N ASN A 68 12.09 -19.79 13.45
CA ASN A 68 12.26 -18.39 13.12
C ASN A 68 11.09 -17.85 12.31
N GLY A 69 10.47 -16.75 12.77
CA GLY A 69 9.35 -16.12 12.09
C GLY A 69 8.21 -17.11 11.80
N SER A 70 7.69 -17.09 10.56
CA SER A 70 6.57 -17.96 10.17
C SER A 70 6.91 -19.46 10.18
N MET A 71 8.19 -19.85 10.27
CA MET A 71 8.56 -21.27 10.39
C MET A 71 8.20 -21.84 11.76
N GLY A 72 8.09 -20.98 12.79
CA GLY A 72 7.61 -21.35 14.11
C GLY A 72 6.16 -21.87 14.10
N ASP A 73 5.33 -21.40 13.16
CA ASP A 73 3.91 -21.75 13.06
C ASP A 73 3.66 -23.07 12.32
N ILE A 74 4.67 -23.63 11.64
CA ILE A 74 4.53 -24.90 10.91
C ILE A 74 4.31 -26.03 11.93
N PRO A 75 3.29 -26.89 11.82
CA PRO A 75 3.08 -27.95 12.81
C PRO A 75 4.27 -28.89 12.98
N ASP A 76 4.63 -29.24 14.22
CA ASP A 76 5.82 -30.04 14.55
C ASP A 76 5.80 -31.46 13.95
N HIS A 77 4.63 -31.95 13.53
CA HIS A 77 4.50 -33.25 12.88
C HIS A 77 4.77 -33.20 11.37
N ALA A 78 4.90 -32.00 10.78
CA ALA A 78 5.12 -31.79 9.34
C ALA A 78 6.58 -31.47 8.98
N VAL A 79 7.39 -31.04 9.95
CA VAL A 79 8.81 -30.70 9.77
C VAL A 79 9.63 -31.10 11.00
N TYR A 80 10.94 -31.28 10.83
CA TYR A 80 11.83 -31.35 11.98
C TYR A 80 12.18 -29.92 12.41
N LYS A 81 11.52 -29.43 13.46
CA LYS A 81 11.67 -28.05 13.93
C LYS A 81 12.69 -27.96 15.06
N LEU A 82 13.78 -27.26 14.82
CA LEU A 82 14.74 -26.83 15.84
C LEU A 82 14.21 -25.60 16.59
N ASN A 83 14.74 -25.37 17.78
CA ASN A 83 14.56 -24.09 18.47
C ASN A 83 15.09 -22.93 17.59
N ASP A 84 14.57 -21.72 17.78
CA ASP A 84 15.03 -20.55 17.00
C ASP A 84 16.53 -20.30 17.24
N ASP A 85 16.93 -20.33 18.52
CA ASP A 85 18.32 -20.38 18.96
C ASP A 85 18.72 -21.83 19.23
N PHE A 86 19.64 -22.37 18.42
CA PHE A 86 20.11 -23.75 18.47
C PHE A 86 21.62 -23.79 18.17
N ASN A 87 22.31 -24.83 18.65
CA ASN A 87 23.73 -25.02 18.40
C ASN A 87 23.99 -26.02 17.26
N THR A 88 25.24 -26.17 16.84
CA THR A 88 25.59 -27.09 15.75
C THR A 88 25.25 -28.55 16.07
N ASP A 89 25.36 -28.98 17.33
CA ASP A 89 25.07 -30.36 17.74
C ASP A 89 23.58 -30.69 17.57
N ASP A 90 22.69 -29.72 17.78
CA ASP A 90 21.25 -29.88 17.54
C ASP A 90 20.95 -30.17 16.06
N LEU A 91 21.63 -29.46 15.14
CA LEU A 91 21.49 -29.68 13.70
C LEU A 91 22.10 -31.01 13.25
N VAL A 92 23.28 -31.36 13.77
CA VAL A 92 23.91 -32.66 13.51
C VAL A 92 22.98 -33.79 13.94
N LYS A 93 22.43 -33.71 15.15
CA LYS A 93 21.47 -34.69 15.66
C LYS A 93 20.23 -34.80 14.78
N ALA A 94 19.70 -33.68 14.27
CA ALA A 94 18.55 -33.69 13.37
C ALA A 94 18.87 -34.40 12.05
N LEU A 95 20.03 -34.12 11.44
CA LEU A 95 20.51 -34.76 10.23
C LEU A 95 20.75 -36.27 10.42
N ASP A 96 21.43 -36.66 11.50
CA ASP A 96 21.67 -38.06 11.84
C ASP A 96 20.35 -38.81 12.06
N THR A 97 19.41 -38.20 12.80
CA THR A 97 18.10 -38.80 13.06
C THR A 97 17.32 -39.03 11.77
N LEU A 98 17.30 -38.07 10.85
CA LEU A 98 16.54 -38.21 9.60
C LEU A 98 17.25 -39.15 8.60
N SER A 99 18.58 -39.10 8.52
CA SER A 99 19.35 -39.96 7.61
C SER A 99 19.23 -41.44 7.99
N SER A 100 19.18 -41.78 9.28
CA SER A 100 19.09 -43.16 9.74
C SER A 100 17.66 -43.70 9.89
N ASN A 101 16.63 -42.84 9.83
CA ASN A 101 15.25 -43.22 10.14
C ASN A 101 14.29 -42.99 8.96
N ASN A 102 14.22 -43.97 8.07
CA ASN A 102 13.32 -43.96 6.91
C ASN A 102 11.84 -43.82 7.30
N ALA A 103 11.39 -44.45 8.38
CA ALA A 103 10.00 -44.37 8.83
C ALA A 103 9.63 -42.94 9.25
N LEU A 104 10.54 -42.25 9.94
CA LEU A 104 10.35 -40.86 10.33
C LEU A 104 10.37 -39.92 9.11
N ARG A 105 11.27 -40.15 8.14
CA ARG A 105 11.26 -39.41 6.87
C ARG A 105 9.93 -39.57 6.14
N SER A 106 9.42 -40.79 6.01
CA SER A 106 8.11 -41.03 5.38
C SER A 106 6.97 -40.37 6.13
N LYS A 107 7.03 -40.32 7.48
CA LYS A 107 6.04 -39.61 8.30
C LYS A 107 6.04 -38.10 8.00
N PHE A 108 7.20 -37.45 8.02
CA PHE A 108 7.31 -36.03 7.69
C PHE A 108 6.90 -35.73 6.25
N SER A 109 7.37 -36.53 5.30
CA SER A 109 7.02 -36.42 3.87
C SER A 109 5.51 -36.43 3.63
N LYS A 110 4.80 -37.38 4.26
CA LYS A 110 3.34 -37.49 4.14
C LYS A 110 2.64 -36.32 4.82
N ALA A 111 3.05 -35.96 6.03
CA ALA A 111 2.45 -34.86 6.79
C ALA A 111 2.65 -33.50 6.10
N SER A 112 3.86 -33.22 5.59
CA SER A 112 4.17 -31.98 4.89
C SER A 112 3.36 -31.86 3.59
N SER A 113 3.32 -32.94 2.81
CA SER A 113 2.55 -32.99 1.55
C SER A 113 1.07 -32.78 1.78
N GLU A 114 0.52 -33.39 2.83
CA GLU A 114 -0.90 -33.24 3.19
C GLU A 114 -1.21 -31.81 3.64
N LEU A 115 -0.36 -31.21 4.48
CA LEU A 115 -0.51 -29.82 4.92
C LEU A 115 -0.52 -28.85 3.73
N ILE A 116 0.41 -29.03 2.78
CA ILE A 116 0.45 -28.19 1.57
C ILE A 116 -0.84 -28.34 0.76
N LYS A 117 -1.31 -29.56 0.54
CA LYS A 117 -2.53 -29.81 -0.23
C LYS A 117 -3.77 -29.18 0.41
N GLN A 118 -3.89 -29.27 1.74
CA GLN A 118 -5.08 -28.81 2.46
C GLN A 118 -5.11 -27.31 2.73
N HIS A 119 -3.95 -26.69 2.95
CA HIS A 119 -3.88 -25.30 3.45
C HIS A 119 -3.11 -24.34 2.56
N HIS A 120 -2.18 -24.83 1.72
CA HIS A 120 -1.26 -23.98 0.96
C HIS A 120 -1.26 -24.30 -0.54
N SER A 121 -2.29 -24.97 -1.06
CA SER A 121 -2.36 -25.28 -2.48
C SER A 121 -2.54 -23.99 -3.29
N PRO A 122 -1.77 -23.77 -4.39
CA PRO A 122 -1.88 -22.55 -5.17
C PRO A 122 -3.30 -22.27 -5.67
N ALA A 123 -4.04 -23.31 -6.07
CA ALA A 123 -5.42 -23.19 -6.53
C ALA A 123 -6.37 -22.70 -5.43
N GLN A 124 -6.22 -23.21 -4.20
CA GLN A 124 -7.04 -22.78 -3.06
C GLN A 124 -6.67 -21.38 -2.60
N CYS A 125 -5.38 -21.03 -2.59
CA CYS A 125 -4.94 -19.66 -2.32
C CYS A 125 -5.52 -18.69 -3.37
N ALA A 126 -5.39 -19.01 -4.65
CA ALA A 126 -5.95 -18.20 -5.74
C ALA A 126 -7.48 -18.05 -5.62
N LYS A 127 -8.17 -19.14 -5.29
CA LYS A 127 -9.62 -19.11 -5.03
C LYS A 127 -9.98 -18.22 -3.84
N GLN A 128 -9.22 -18.25 -2.74
CA GLN A 128 -9.44 -17.37 -1.60
C GLN A 128 -9.22 -15.90 -1.95
N TYR A 129 -8.16 -15.57 -2.70
CA TYR A 129 -7.94 -14.22 -3.21
C TYR A 129 -9.07 -13.77 -4.11
N PHE A 130 -9.51 -14.62 -5.04
CA PHE A 130 -10.64 -14.37 -5.93
C PHE A 130 -11.90 -14.11 -5.11
N GLU A 131 -12.30 -15.04 -4.24
CA GLU A 131 -13.52 -14.89 -3.42
C GLU A 131 -13.47 -13.68 -2.49
N SER A 132 -12.31 -13.33 -1.93
CA SER A 132 -12.16 -12.13 -1.12
C SER A 132 -12.32 -10.88 -1.97
N THR A 133 -11.67 -10.83 -3.13
CA THR A 133 -11.77 -9.73 -4.09
C THR A 133 -13.21 -9.58 -4.56
N GLU A 134 -13.82 -10.65 -5.05
CA GLU A 134 -15.21 -10.66 -5.48
C GLU A 134 -16.17 -10.33 -4.35
N ARG A 135 -15.94 -10.75 -3.10
CA ARG A 135 -16.77 -10.31 -1.96
C ARG A 135 -16.77 -8.79 -1.75
N PHE A 136 -15.70 -8.09 -2.11
CA PHE A 136 -15.70 -6.63 -2.10
C PHE A 136 -16.62 -6.04 -3.19
N TYR A 137 -16.81 -6.75 -4.30
CA TYR A 137 -17.64 -6.37 -5.45
C TYR A 137 -19.07 -6.95 -5.41
N ASN A 138 -19.29 -8.06 -4.71
CA ASN A 138 -20.55 -8.80 -4.71
C ASN A 138 -21.55 -8.17 -3.72
N GLY A 139 -22.80 -7.97 -4.18
CA GLY A 139 -23.82 -7.13 -3.51
C GLY A 139 -23.73 -5.63 -3.83
N LYS A 140 -22.80 -5.25 -4.72
CA LYS A 140 -22.29 -3.88 -4.90
C LYS A 140 -22.09 -3.48 -6.37
N GLU A 141 -22.25 -4.44 -7.27
CA GLU A 141 -22.30 -4.41 -8.74
C GLU A 141 -23.51 -3.61 -9.31
N PHE A 142 -24.31 -2.99 -8.46
CA PHE A 142 -25.66 -2.57 -8.86
C PHE A 142 -25.69 -1.32 -9.74
N VAL A 143 -24.60 -0.57 -9.80
CA VAL A 143 -24.60 0.77 -10.40
C VAL A 143 -23.78 0.80 -11.68
N ILE A 144 -22.46 0.69 -11.65
CA ILE A 144 -21.67 1.05 -12.85
C ILE A 144 -21.95 0.12 -14.05
N ASP A 145 -22.11 -1.19 -13.85
CA ASP A 145 -22.34 -2.14 -14.96
C ASP A 145 -23.80 -2.26 -15.42
N ASN A 146 -24.75 -1.91 -14.55
CA ASN A 146 -26.18 -2.01 -14.83
C ASN A 146 -26.85 -0.65 -15.09
N LEU A 147 -26.25 0.46 -14.68
CA LEU A 147 -26.78 1.80 -14.89
C LEU A 147 -26.81 2.17 -16.37
N PRO A 148 -25.79 1.91 -17.22
CA PRO A 148 -25.90 2.13 -18.66
C PRO A 148 -27.05 1.34 -19.29
N LYS A 149 -27.22 0.07 -18.90
CA LYS A 149 -28.31 -0.80 -19.38
C LYS A 149 -29.69 -0.30 -18.92
N LYS A 150 -29.81 0.20 -17.68
CA LYS A 150 -31.04 0.80 -17.17
C LYS A 150 -31.33 2.17 -17.78
N LEU A 151 -30.32 3.01 -17.99
CA LEU A 151 -30.42 4.31 -18.66
C LEU A 151 -30.89 4.14 -20.12
N LEU A 152 -30.42 3.12 -20.83
CA LEU A 152 -30.91 2.76 -22.17
C LEU A 152 -32.40 2.39 -22.20
N GLY A 153 -32.96 1.96 -21.08
CA GLY A 153 -34.39 1.66 -20.93
C GLY A 153 -35.24 2.86 -20.49
N ILE A 154 -34.62 4.01 -20.16
CA ILE A 154 -35.36 5.23 -19.85
C ILE A 154 -35.63 5.96 -21.18
N GLU A 155 -36.83 5.80 -21.71
CA GLU A 155 -37.35 6.71 -22.74
C GLU A 155 -37.56 8.09 -22.10
N SER A 156 -36.54 8.94 -22.17
CA SER A 156 -36.65 10.32 -21.72
C SER A 156 -36.55 11.28 -22.89
N LYS A 157 -37.40 12.31 -22.88
CA LYS A 157 -37.29 13.50 -23.73
C LYS A 157 -36.20 14.44 -23.19
N LEU A 158 -35.05 13.92 -22.78
CA LEU A 158 -33.94 14.76 -22.34
C LEU A 158 -33.26 15.34 -23.58
N GLU A 159 -32.92 16.62 -23.52
CA GLU A 159 -32.05 17.21 -24.53
C GLU A 159 -30.68 16.52 -24.51
N PRO A 160 -29.98 16.44 -25.65
CA PRO A 160 -28.65 15.84 -25.71
C PRO A 160 -27.70 16.54 -24.74
N ILE A 161 -27.29 15.83 -23.69
CA ILE A 161 -26.23 16.30 -22.79
C ILE A 161 -24.85 15.89 -23.36
N PRO A 162 -23.80 16.70 -23.18
CA PRO A 162 -22.44 16.30 -23.50
C PRO A 162 -22.04 15.02 -22.76
N PHE A 163 -21.38 14.08 -23.44
CA PHE A 163 -20.89 12.85 -22.82
C PHE A 163 -19.95 13.09 -21.63
N SER A 164 -19.26 14.23 -21.60
CA SER A 164 -18.43 14.66 -20.47
C SER A 164 -19.24 14.89 -19.18
N ASP A 165 -20.45 15.44 -19.30
CA ASP A 165 -21.29 15.74 -18.13
C ASP A 165 -21.98 14.48 -17.61
N LEU A 166 -22.37 13.59 -18.52
CA LEU A 166 -22.82 12.23 -18.15
C LEU A 166 -21.69 11.46 -17.45
N ALA A 167 -20.48 11.47 -18.01
CA ALA A 167 -19.32 10.82 -17.42
C ALA A 167 -19.01 11.38 -16.02
N ARG A 168 -19.06 12.71 -15.84
CA ARG A 168 -18.89 13.38 -14.53
C ARG A 168 -19.96 12.93 -13.53
N SER A 169 -21.23 12.90 -13.96
CA SER A 169 -22.36 12.48 -13.11
C SER A 169 -22.25 11.00 -12.71
N LEU A 170 -21.83 10.13 -13.63
CA LEU A 170 -21.57 8.72 -13.35
C LEU A 170 -20.37 8.54 -12.42
N ALA A 171 -19.31 9.32 -12.59
CA ALA A 171 -18.13 9.29 -11.73
C ALA A 171 -18.49 9.67 -10.28
N GLN A 172 -19.36 10.68 -10.10
CA GLN A 172 -19.90 11.07 -8.78
C GLN A 172 -20.72 9.95 -8.13
N PHE A 173 -21.31 9.05 -8.93
CA PHE A 173 -21.99 7.86 -8.44
C PHE A 173 -20.99 6.72 -8.17
N LYS A 174 -20.10 6.90 -7.19
CA LYS A 174 -19.40 5.77 -6.58
C LYS A 174 -20.15 5.32 -5.33
N PRO A 175 -20.50 4.04 -5.20
CA PRO A 175 -21.11 3.60 -3.98
C PRO A 175 -20.07 3.65 -2.84
N ASN A 176 -20.56 3.96 -1.65
CA ASN A 176 -19.78 4.29 -0.46
C ASN A 176 -18.96 3.07 0.01
N TYR A 177 -17.78 2.87 -0.57
CA TYR A 177 -16.90 1.73 -0.28
C TYR A 177 -15.57 2.11 0.36
N GLN A 178 -15.37 3.39 0.71
CA GLN A 178 -14.11 3.89 1.24
C GLN A 178 -14.33 4.62 2.57
N SER A 179 -13.30 4.56 3.44
CA SER A 179 -13.12 5.52 4.52
C SER A 179 -13.23 6.95 3.97
N GLN A 180 -13.78 7.86 4.76
CA GLN A 180 -13.92 9.27 4.36
C GLN A 180 -12.55 9.80 3.96
N ARG A 181 -12.42 10.48 2.81
CA ARG A 181 -11.11 11.00 2.40
C ARG A 181 -10.94 12.40 2.94
N LEU A 182 -9.81 12.65 3.60
CA LEU A 182 -9.34 13.99 3.88
C LEU A 182 -8.36 14.37 2.77
N LEU A 183 -8.85 15.13 1.79
CA LEU A 183 -8.10 15.62 0.65
C LEU A 183 -7.35 16.89 1.06
N VAL A 184 -6.04 16.79 1.29
CA VAL A 184 -5.23 17.88 1.83
C VAL A 184 -4.52 18.61 0.69
N ASP A 185 -4.91 19.85 0.42
CA ASP A 185 -4.27 20.67 -0.61
C ASP A 185 -2.88 21.12 -0.17
N ILE A 186 -1.89 20.64 -0.92
CA ILE A 186 -0.46 20.93 -0.76
C ILE A 186 0.13 21.51 -2.06
N SER A 187 -0.68 22.25 -2.83
CA SER A 187 -0.29 22.82 -4.13
C SER A 187 0.97 23.68 -4.08
N VAL A 188 1.08 24.59 -3.11
CA VAL A 188 2.24 25.48 -2.95
C VAL A 188 3.44 24.68 -2.48
N LEU A 189 3.26 23.82 -1.49
CA LEU A 189 4.32 22.99 -0.93
C LEU A 189 4.89 22.00 -1.95
N ALA A 190 4.04 21.44 -2.82
CA ALA A 190 4.45 20.51 -3.88
C ALA A 190 5.14 21.21 -5.06
N GLN A 191 4.84 22.49 -5.32
CA GLN A 191 5.47 23.27 -6.38
C GLN A 191 6.75 23.98 -5.91
N HIS A 192 6.73 24.62 -4.74
CA HIS A 192 7.82 25.44 -4.23
C HIS A 192 7.82 25.52 -2.69
N ASP A 193 8.79 24.86 -2.03
CA ASP A 193 9.07 25.03 -0.61
C ASP A 193 9.89 26.31 -0.39
N ALA A 194 9.20 27.43 -0.13
CA ALA A 194 9.79 28.71 0.23
C ALA A 194 10.41 28.73 1.64
N LYS A 195 10.30 27.63 2.41
CA LYS A 195 10.83 27.45 3.76
C LYS A 195 10.38 28.54 4.74
N SER A 196 9.17 29.06 4.56
CA SER A 196 8.58 30.09 5.42
C SER A 196 8.12 29.52 6.78
N GLY A 197 7.75 30.42 7.70
CA GLY A 197 7.16 30.04 8.99
C GLY A 197 5.86 29.24 8.83
N ILE A 198 4.96 29.68 7.95
CA ILE A 198 3.69 28.99 7.65
C ILE A 198 3.95 27.64 7.00
N GLN A 199 4.88 27.54 6.03
CA GLN A 199 5.19 26.26 5.40
C GLN A 199 5.80 25.24 6.37
N ARG A 200 6.51 25.68 7.42
CA ARG A 200 6.93 24.77 8.51
C ARG A 200 5.72 24.16 9.22
N VAL A 201 4.67 24.96 9.47
CA VAL A 201 3.43 24.50 10.09
C VAL A 201 2.69 23.54 9.16
N VAL A 202 2.51 23.89 7.88
CA VAL A 202 1.92 23.02 6.85
C VAL A 202 2.56 21.64 6.87
N ARG A 203 3.89 21.54 6.78
CA ARG A 203 4.59 20.25 6.83
C ARG A 203 4.35 19.48 8.14
N GLY A 204 4.30 20.19 9.26
CA GLY A 204 4.04 19.59 10.57
C GLY A 204 2.65 18.96 10.62
N VAL A 205 1.63 19.73 10.24
CA VAL A 205 0.23 19.27 10.18
C VAL A 205 0.07 18.13 9.19
N LEU A 206 0.62 18.26 7.98
CA LEU A 206 0.59 17.21 6.96
C LEU A 206 1.22 15.91 7.47
N LYS A 207 2.40 16.00 8.11
CA LYS A 207 3.09 14.84 8.66
C LYS A 207 2.26 14.15 9.75
N GLU A 208 1.67 14.93 10.65
CA GLU A 208 0.82 14.39 11.71
C GLU A 208 -0.43 13.72 11.14
N LEU A 209 -1.12 14.33 10.17
CA LEU A 209 -2.27 13.75 9.50
C LEU A 209 -1.93 12.45 8.76
N LEU A 210 -0.75 12.36 8.13
CA LEU A 210 -0.32 11.16 7.42
C LEU A 210 0.09 10.03 8.36
N LEU A 211 0.74 10.33 9.48
CA LEU A 211 1.20 9.32 10.45
C LEU A 211 0.08 8.88 11.41
N ASN A 212 -0.79 9.81 11.79
CA ASN A 212 -1.87 9.63 12.75
C ASN A 212 -3.20 10.14 12.16
N PRO A 213 -3.72 9.48 11.11
CA PRO A 213 -4.96 9.92 10.47
C PRO A 213 -6.14 9.86 11.45
N PRO A 214 -7.07 10.84 11.40
CA PRO A 214 -8.30 10.79 12.19
C PRO A 214 -9.06 9.48 11.96
N GLN A 215 -9.69 8.96 13.00
CA GLN A 215 -10.41 7.69 12.92
C GLN A 215 -11.47 7.73 11.83
N GLY A 216 -11.44 6.74 10.92
CA GLY A 216 -12.38 6.65 9.81
C GLY A 216 -12.01 7.48 8.58
N TYR A 217 -10.93 8.28 8.66
CA TYR A 217 -10.42 9.05 7.52
C TYR A 217 -9.21 8.39 6.87
N ARG A 218 -9.13 8.50 5.54
CA ARG A 218 -7.92 8.28 4.75
C ARG A 218 -7.39 9.63 4.29
N VAL A 219 -6.18 9.98 4.71
CA VAL A 219 -5.56 11.26 4.35
C VAL A 219 -4.86 11.12 3.00
N GLU A 220 -5.22 11.98 2.06
CA GLU A 220 -4.72 11.96 0.69
C GLU A 220 -4.24 13.37 0.30
N PRO A 221 -2.92 13.60 0.24
CA PRO A 221 -2.40 14.88 -0.22
C PRO A 221 -2.68 15.07 -1.73
N ILE A 222 -3.17 16.25 -2.09
CA ILE A 222 -3.52 16.62 -3.46
C ILE A 222 -2.81 17.92 -3.84
N ARG A 223 -2.63 18.14 -5.14
CA ARG A 223 -2.03 19.36 -5.68
C ARG A 223 -2.72 19.80 -6.95
N LEU A 224 -2.78 21.10 -7.15
CA LEU A 224 -3.28 21.73 -8.36
C LEU A 224 -2.21 21.73 -9.46
N LYS A 225 -2.59 21.29 -10.66
CA LYS A 225 -1.78 21.32 -11.88
C LYS A 225 -2.73 21.56 -13.06
N ASN A 226 -2.45 22.58 -13.90
CA ASN A 226 -3.23 22.86 -15.11
C ASN A 226 -4.77 22.86 -14.86
N ASP A 227 -5.21 23.62 -13.86
CA ASP A 227 -6.61 23.76 -13.45
C ASP A 227 -7.32 22.55 -12.86
N SER A 228 -6.63 21.41 -12.68
CA SER A 228 -7.19 20.21 -12.07
C SER A 228 -6.38 19.75 -10.86
N TYR A 229 -7.06 19.14 -9.88
CA TYR A 229 -6.38 18.52 -8.74
C TYR A 229 -5.92 17.11 -9.09
N TYR A 230 -4.66 16.81 -8.74
CA TYR A 230 -4.03 15.51 -8.89
C TYR A 230 -3.59 15.00 -7.52
N TYR A 231 -3.57 13.69 -7.33
CA TYR A 231 -2.94 13.11 -6.14
C TYR A 231 -1.45 13.41 -6.12
N ALA A 232 -0.95 13.92 -5.00
CA ALA A 232 0.44 14.30 -4.83
C ALA A 232 1.34 13.11 -4.41
N ARG A 233 1.09 11.91 -4.96
CA ARG A 233 1.72 10.65 -4.52
C ARG A 233 3.25 10.68 -4.55
N GLU A 234 3.83 11.25 -5.62
CA GLU A 234 5.29 11.37 -5.74
C GLU A 234 5.88 12.27 -4.65
N TYR A 235 5.23 13.41 -4.39
CA TYR A 235 5.63 14.30 -3.30
C TYR A 235 5.52 13.59 -1.96
N THR A 236 4.38 12.97 -1.66
CA THR A 236 4.11 12.27 -0.40
C THR A 236 5.10 11.13 -0.16
N SER A 237 5.44 10.36 -1.19
CA SER A 237 6.42 9.27 -1.11
C SER A 237 7.80 9.79 -0.70
N LYS A 238 8.28 10.86 -1.34
CA LYS A 238 9.55 11.52 -0.98
C LYS A 238 9.49 12.13 0.42
N PHE A 239 8.36 12.75 0.77
CA PHE A 239 8.14 13.38 2.07
C PHE A 239 8.16 12.39 3.23
N LEU A 240 7.71 11.15 3.01
CA LEU A 240 7.73 10.04 3.97
C LEU A 240 8.97 9.14 3.84
N GLU A 241 9.96 9.52 3.03
CA GLU A 241 11.21 8.76 2.82
C GLU A 241 10.95 7.30 2.35
N CYS A 242 9.93 7.10 1.52
CA CYS A 242 9.60 5.80 0.94
C CYS A 242 10.57 5.39 -0.19
N PRO A 243 10.74 4.08 -0.46
CA PRO A 243 11.64 3.60 -1.52
C PRO A 243 11.25 4.08 -2.93
N GLU A 244 12.23 4.48 -3.74
CA GLU A 244 12.02 5.09 -5.08
C GLU A 244 11.51 4.13 -6.17
N ASN A 245 11.43 2.82 -5.89
CA ASN A 245 11.11 1.80 -6.89
C ASN A 245 9.60 1.61 -7.13
N ILE A 246 8.77 2.54 -6.65
CA ILE A 246 7.31 2.46 -6.78
C ILE A 246 6.91 3.28 -8.00
N LEU A 247 6.41 2.62 -9.05
CA LEU A 247 5.72 3.28 -10.16
C LEU A 247 4.43 3.90 -9.62
N LEU A 248 4.43 5.23 -9.45
CA LEU A 248 3.27 6.01 -9.04
C LEU A 248 2.66 6.67 -10.27
N SER A 249 1.36 6.44 -10.49
CA SER A 249 0.61 7.13 -11.55
C SER A 249 0.18 8.53 -11.11
N GLU A 250 0.33 9.50 -12.01
CA GLU A 250 -0.40 10.77 -11.92
C GLU A 250 -1.87 10.50 -12.24
N GLU A 251 -2.76 10.79 -11.29
CA GLU A 251 -4.19 10.56 -11.41
C GLU A 251 -4.95 11.81 -10.95
N ILE A 252 -5.99 12.18 -11.70
CA ILE A 252 -6.89 13.29 -11.38
C ILE A 252 -7.76 12.89 -10.19
N VAL A 253 -8.02 13.84 -9.30
CA VAL A 253 -8.86 13.65 -8.13
C VAL A 253 -10.32 13.85 -8.53
N ASP A 254 -11.11 12.79 -8.40
CA ASP A 254 -12.57 12.89 -8.37
C ASP A 254 -13.04 13.22 -6.96
N PHE A 255 -13.96 14.18 -6.83
CA PHE A 255 -14.56 14.62 -5.57
C PHE A 255 -15.93 13.96 -5.35
N TYR A 256 -16.15 13.47 -4.13
CA TYR A 256 -17.37 12.81 -3.68
C TYR A 256 -17.94 13.48 -2.44
N ASN A 257 -19.23 13.26 -2.18
CA ASN A 257 -19.97 13.83 -1.06
C ASN A 257 -19.54 13.31 0.34
N THR A 258 -18.65 12.32 0.41
CA THR A 258 -18.06 11.82 1.65
C THR A 258 -16.64 12.32 1.88
N ASP A 259 -16.12 13.14 0.97
CA ASP A 259 -14.81 13.74 1.11
C ASP A 259 -14.87 15.03 1.94
N THR A 260 -13.72 15.34 2.51
CA THR A 260 -13.42 16.64 3.10
C THR A 260 -12.20 17.21 2.38
N PHE A 261 -12.35 18.39 1.77
CA PHE A 261 -11.24 19.17 1.24
C PHE A 261 -10.70 20.07 2.34
N LEU A 262 -9.38 20.02 2.55
CA LEU A 262 -8.65 20.88 3.47
C LEU A 262 -7.62 21.69 2.70
N GLY A 263 -7.91 22.98 2.52
CA GLY A 263 -6.96 23.99 2.08
C GLY A 263 -5.92 24.25 3.17
N LEU A 264 -4.88 23.41 3.21
CA LEU A 264 -3.80 23.52 4.18
C LEU A 264 -2.76 24.54 3.72
N ASP A 265 -2.42 24.56 2.44
CA ASP A 265 -1.53 25.58 1.90
C ASP A 265 -2.17 26.97 1.83
N LEU A 266 -1.40 27.98 2.21
CA LEU A 266 -1.75 29.38 1.94
C LEU A 266 -1.43 29.70 0.48
N SER A 267 -2.44 29.56 -0.39
CA SER A 267 -2.38 29.95 -1.79
C SER A 267 -3.29 31.15 -2.05
N PHE A 268 -2.75 32.22 -2.62
CA PHE A 268 -3.56 33.39 -3.00
C PHE A 268 -4.32 33.20 -4.33
N ASP A 269 -4.00 32.14 -5.07
CA ASP A 269 -4.69 31.77 -6.31
C ASP A 269 -6.06 31.13 -6.07
N THR A 270 -6.48 30.93 -4.81
CA THR A 270 -7.79 30.35 -4.45
C THR A 270 -8.96 31.12 -5.06
N SER A 271 -8.84 32.44 -5.25
CA SER A 271 -9.86 33.27 -5.91
C SER A 271 -10.20 32.77 -7.33
N THR A 272 -9.21 32.26 -8.07
CA THR A 272 -9.41 31.68 -9.41
C THR A 272 -10.14 30.33 -9.38
N LYS A 273 -10.23 29.69 -8.21
CA LYS A 273 -10.84 28.38 -7.99
C LYS A 273 -12.13 28.42 -7.18
N LEU A 274 -12.59 29.61 -6.80
CA LEU A 274 -13.79 29.77 -5.96
C LEU A 274 -15.01 29.07 -6.55
N GLU A 275 -15.26 29.20 -7.87
CA GLU A 275 -16.43 28.57 -8.48
C GLU A 275 -16.35 27.04 -8.45
N PHE A 276 -15.16 26.48 -8.68
CA PHE A 276 -14.92 25.04 -8.56
C PHE A 276 -15.09 24.55 -7.12
N LEU A 277 -14.54 25.28 -6.14
CA LEU A 277 -14.67 24.94 -4.71
C LEU A 277 -16.14 24.99 -4.27
N LYS A 278 -16.91 25.98 -4.75
CA LYS A 278 -18.37 26.05 -4.56
C LYS A 278 -19.11 24.93 -5.27
N GLU A 279 -18.64 24.48 -6.44
CA GLU A 279 -19.23 23.35 -7.15
C GLU A 279 -19.08 22.06 -6.34
N ILE A 280 -17.87 21.73 -5.86
CA ILE A 280 -17.66 20.52 -5.06
C ILE A 280 -18.38 20.59 -3.70
N SER A 281 -18.44 21.78 -3.08
CA SER A 281 -19.23 22.01 -1.86
C SER A 281 -20.73 21.78 -2.09
N ARG A 282 -21.29 22.33 -3.17
CA ARG A 282 -22.70 22.06 -3.56
C ARG A 282 -22.97 20.58 -3.83
N ASN A 283 -21.97 19.84 -4.28
CA ASN A 283 -22.05 18.38 -4.49
C ASN A 283 -21.81 17.56 -3.21
N GLY A 284 -21.61 18.22 -2.06
CA GLY A 284 -21.56 17.61 -0.73
C GLY A 284 -20.16 17.38 -0.16
N THR A 285 -19.09 17.71 -0.88
CA THR A 285 -17.73 17.68 -0.32
C THR A 285 -17.58 18.83 0.67
N ALA A 286 -17.21 18.57 1.92
CA ALA A 286 -17.00 19.65 2.89
C ALA A 286 -15.67 20.38 2.61
N VAL A 287 -15.68 21.71 2.48
CA VAL A 287 -14.52 22.52 2.08
C VAL A 287 -14.08 23.45 3.21
N TYR A 288 -12.92 23.17 3.80
CA TYR A 288 -12.33 23.97 4.88
C TYR A 288 -10.97 24.55 4.50
N PHE A 289 -10.65 25.72 5.03
CA PHE A 289 -9.33 26.35 4.91
C PHE A 289 -8.75 26.66 6.29
N VAL A 290 -7.42 26.55 6.42
CA VAL A 290 -6.72 26.91 7.67
C VAL A 290 -6.32 28.38 7.62
N LEU A 291 -6.72 29.15 8.64
CA LEU A 291 -6.31 30.54 8.80
C LEU A 291 -5.17 30.64 9.81
N TYR A 292 -3.97 30.94 9.34
CA TYR A 292 -2.78 30.95 10.19
C TYR A 292 -2.65 32.20 11.05
N ASP A 293 -2.92 33.37 10.47
CA ASP A 293 -2.89 34.65 11.19
C ASP A 293 -3.83 35.68 10.55
N LEU A 294 -4.11 36.77 11.26
CA LEU A 294 -4.88 37.91 10.75
C LEU A 294 -4.02 39.18 10.63
N LEU A 295 -2.69 39.04 10.75
CA LEU A 295 -1.79 40.18 10.82
C LEU A 295 -1.82 41.04 9.54
N PRO A 296 -1.89 40.49 8.31
CA PRO A 296 -2.02 41.29 7.10
C PRO A 296 -3.25 42.20 7.06
N VAL A 297 -4.31 41.86 7.81
CA VAL A 297 -5.55 42.64 7.89
C VAL A 297 -5.53 43.60 9.09
N LEU A 298 -5.00 43.16 10.24
CA LEU A 298 -5.01 43.93 11.48
C LEU A 298 -3.87 44.96 11.56
N MET A 299 -2.76 44.71 10.89
CA MET A 299 -1.56 45.56 10.88
C MET A 299 -1.00 45.69 9.45
N PRO A 300 -1.79 46.19 8.48
CA PRO A 300 -1.36 46.23 7.08
C PRO A 300 -0.05 47.01 6.87
N GLU A 301 0.25 47.99 7.72
CA GLU A 301 1.44 48.83 7.65
C GLU A 301 2.78 48.09 7.87
N VAL A 302 2.76 46.87 8.42
CA VAL A 302 3.97 46.06 8.61
C VAL A 302 4.23 45.06 7.48
N PHE A 303 3.34 45.04 6.47
CA PHE A 303 3.45 44.18 5.30
C PHE A 303 3.73 45.01 4.04
N PRO A 304 4.33 44.41 2.99
CA PRO A 304 4.47 45.07 1.69
C PRO A 304 3.12 45.51 1.13
N ASP A 305 3.06 46.66 0.46
CA ASP A 305 1.82 47.33 0.03
C ASP A 305 0.81 46.43 -0.72
N ASN A 306 1.27 45.39 -1.41
CA ASN A 306 0.41 44.48 -2.19
C ASN A 306 -0.15 43.29 -1.39
N ILE A 307 0.42 42.96 -0.23
CA ILE A 307 0.04 41.77 0.55
C ILE A 307 -1.31 41.95 1.26
N PRO A 308 -1.61 43.07 1.94
CA PRO A 308 -2.89 43.26 2.62
C PRO A 308 -4.10 43.10 1.70
N ASP A 309 -4.06 43.70 0.50
CA ASP A 309 -5.16 43.63 -0.47
C ASP A 309 -5.38 42.21 -0.99
N VAL A 310 -4.30 41.51 -1.34
CA VAL A 310 -4.35 40.11 -1.81
C VAL A 310 -4.84 39.18 -0.70
N TYR A 311 -4.37 39.39 0.52
CA TYR A 311 -4.79 38.62 1.69
C TYR A 311 -6.25 38.84 2.03
N TYR A 312 -6.72 40.10 1.99
CA TYR A 312 -8.12 40.45 2.24
C TYR A 312 -9.05 39.80 1.22
N ASN A 313 -8.67 39.82 -0.06
CA ASN A 313 -9.43 39.14 -1.12
C ASN A 313 -9.46 37.62 -0.93
N TRP A 314 -8.33 37.02 -0.55
CA TRP A 314 -8.27 35.60 -0.23
C TRP A 314 -9.14 35.26 1.00
N LEU A 315 -9.10 36.07 2.06
CA LEU A 315 -9.90 35.88 3.26
C LEU A 315 -11.40 35.92 2.96
N ASN A 316 -11.84 36.90 2.16
CA ASN A 316 -13.24 36.96 1.70
C ASN A 316 -13.62 35.74 0.85
N THR A 317 -12.71 35.29 -0.02
CA THR A 317 -12.93 34.10 -0.86
C THR A 317 -13.17 32.85 -0.02
N ILE A 318 -12.32 32.58 0.98
CA ILE A 318 -12.47 31.39 1.82
C ILE A 318 -13.64 31.49 2.81
N ALA A 319 -14.04 32.71 3.18
CA ALA A 319 -15.20 32.94 4.05
C ALA A 319 -16.54 32.63 3.37
N GLU A 320 -16.57 32.50 2.03
CA GLU A 320 -17.74 32.06 1.27
C GLU A 320 -17.90 30.53 1.20
N LEU A 321 -16.95 29.77 1.77
CA LEU A 321 -16.93 28.30 1.77
C LEU A 321 -17.45 27.74 3.11
N ASP A 322 -17.38 26.41 3.28
CA ASP A 322 -18.08 25.73 4.39
C ASP A 322 -17.49 26.05 5.77
N GLY A 323 -16.20 26.41 5.85
CA GLY A 323 -15.62 26.88 7.10
C GLY A 323 -14.14 27.23 7.06
N ILE A 324 -13.71 27.87 8.15
CA ILE A 324 -12.32 28.25 8.40
C ILE A 324 -11.91 27.64 9.75
N ILE A 325 -10.71 27.04 9.79
CA ILE A 325 -10.11 26.39 10.97
C ILE A 325 -9.02 27.27 11.56
#